data_AF-Q46ND3-F1
#
_entry.id   AF-Q46ND3-F1
#
_cell.length_a   1.000
_cell.length_b   1.000
_cell.length_c   1.000
_cell.angle_alpha   90.00
_cell.angle_beta   90.00
_cell.angle_gamma   90.00
#
_symmetry.space_group_name_H-M   'P 1'
#
loop_
_entity.id
_entity.type
_entity.pdbx_description
1 polymer ?
#
loop_
_entity_poly.entity_id
_entity_poly.type
_entity_poly.pdbx_seq_one_letter_code
_entity_poly.pdbx_strand_id
1 'polypeptide(L)'
;MGIARAGNKEQALKLLETVGVTVVDLDYETGWQDAVELGRLGDKRGVRVQYRGHESIAVRSPAALAAGLSRLKGTFRQRNLYCQFTLSDLPASELERLEAKAAQIGDYILAGHLARGVDAEWSE
;
A
#
# COMPACT_ATOMS: atom_id res chain seq x y z
N MET A 1 1.43 -14.52 -16.21
CA MET A 1 1.34 -13.04 -16.20
C MET A 1 1.99 -12.56 -14.92
N GLY A 2 3.15 -11.91 -15.01
CA GLY A 2 3.89 -11.42 -13.85
C GLY A 2 3.54 -9.96 -13.55
N ILE A 3 3.22 -9.67 -12.29
CA ILE A 3 3.23 -8.29 -11.76
C ILE A 3 4.63 -8.08 -11.18
N ALA A 4 5.33 -7.06 -11.65
CA ALA A 4 6.63 -6.69 -11.12
C ALA A 4 6.57 -5.31 -10.48
N ARG A 5 7.38 -5.09 -9.46
CA ARG A 5 7.43 -3.86 -8.69
C ARG A 5 8.75 -3.13 -8.94
N ALA A 6 8.68 -1.85 -9.25
CA ALA A 6 9.81 -0.97 -9.42
C ALA A 6 9.94 -0.04 -8.21
N GLY A 7 11.10 -0.01 -7.56
CA GLY A 7 11.43 0.93 -6.48
C GLY A 7 12.06 2.24 -6.95
N ASN A 8 12.23 2.42 -8.27
CA ASN A 8 12.68 3.66 -8.91
C ASN A 8 12.43 3.59 -10.43
N LYS A 9 12.63 4.73 -11.11
CA LYS A 9 12.46 4.84 -12.58
C LYS A 9 13.36 3.91 -13.38
N GLU A 10 14.63 3.76 -13.00
CA GLU A 10 15.58 2.90 -13.72
C GLU A 10 15.15 1.42 -13.68
N GLN A 11 14.72 0.96 -12.51
CA GLN A 11 14.16 -0.38 -12.34
C GLN A 11 12.88 -0.57 -13.15
N ALA A 12 12.00 0.45 -13.21
CA ALA A 12 10.79 0.38 -14.02
C ALA A 12 11.12 0.19 -15.51
N LEU A 13 12.09 0.94 -16.03
CA LEU A 13 12.55 0.81 -17.42
C LEU A 13 13.07 -0.61 -17.72
N LYS A 14 13.87 -1.18 -16.82
CA LYS A 14 14.36 -2.57 -16.92
C LYS A 14 13.20 -3.59 -16.93
N LEU A 15 12.20 -3.39 -16.06
CA LEU A 15 11.05 -4.29 -15.97
C LEU A 15 10.14 -4.22 -17.20
N LEU A 16 10.03 -3.06 -17.86
CA LEU A 16 9.28 -2.92 -19.11
C LEU A 16 9.87 -3.74 -20.27
N GLU A 17 11.14 -4.13 -20.17
CA GLU A 17 11.84 -4.95 -21.19
C GLU A 17 11.91 -6.43 -20.79
N THR A 18 11.42 -6.77 -19.59
CA THR A 18 11.51 -8.13 -19.05
C THR A 18 10.38 -9.01 -19.59
N VAL A 19 10.76 -10.11 -20.24
CA VAL A 19 9.80 -11.10 -20.75
C VAL A 19 8.96 -11.68 -19.62
N GLY A 20 7.63 -11.74 -19.82
CA GLY A 20 6.68 -12.31 -18.87
C GLY A 20 6.11 -11.31 -17.86
N VAL A 21 6.66 -10.10 -17.78
CA VAL A 21 6.05 -8.99 -17.03
C VAL A 21 4.91 -8.42 -17.85
N THR A 22 3.73 -8.35 -17.24
CA THR A 22 2.51 -7.79 -17.86
C THR A 22 2.02 -6.54 -17.14
N VAL A 23 2.47 -6.33 -15.89
CA VAL A 23 2.18 -5.14 -15.11
C VAL A 23 3.45 -4.70 -14.40
N VAL A 24 3.79 -3.40 -14.50
CA VAL A 24 4.82 -2.75 -13.69
C VAL A 24 4.15 -1.80 -12.71
N ASP A 25 4.36 -2.07 -11.43
CA ASP A 25 3.86 -1.25 -10.33
C ASP A 25 4.96 -0.31 -9.85
N LEU A 26 4.73 1.00 -9.97
CA LEU A 26 5.63 2.03 -9.50
C LEU A 26 5.45 2.21 -7.99
N ASP A 27 6.41 1.73 -7.22
CA ASP A 27 6.39 1.73 -5.76
C ASP A 27 7.59 2.53 -5.23
N TYR A 28 7.53 3.84 -5.45
CA TYR A 28 8.47 4.82 -4.94
C TYR A 28 7.78 6.19 -4.85
N GLU A 29 8.31 7.04 -3.97
CA GLU A 29 7.69 8.31 -3.56
C GLU A 29 7.28 9.21 -4.73
N THR A 30 8.12 9.30 -5.76
CA THR A 30 7.89 10.13 -6.95
C THR A 30 7.27 9.37 -8.12
N GLY A 31 6.82 8.12 -7.93
CA GLY A 31 6.28 7.28 -9.00
C GLY A 31 5.10 7.88 -9.76
N TRP A 32 4.31 8.75 -9.09
CA TRP A 32 3.22 9.49 -9.73
C TRP A 32 3.71 10.46 -10.82
N GLN A 33 4.92 11.01 -10.71
CA GLN A 33 5.50 11.92 -11.69
C GLN A 33 5.89 11.17 -12.98
N ASP A 34 6.41 9.96 -12.82
CA ASP A 34 6.84 9.13 -13.95
C ASP A 34 5.72 8.32 -14.59
N ALA A 35 4.59 8.14 -13.90
CA ALA A 35 3.50 7.24 -14.32
C ALA A 35 2.98 7.52 -15.74
N VAL A 36 2.91 8.78 -16.16
CA VAL A 36 2.42 9.16 -17.49
C VAL A 36 3.42 8.77 -18.59
N GLU A 37 4.69 9.07 -18.39
CA GLU A 37 5.75 8.76 -19.36
C GLU A 37 5.94 7.24 -19.47
N LEU A 38 6.11 6.57 -18.33
CA LEU A 38 6.28 5.13 -18.25
C LEU A 38 5.03 4.39 -18.73
N GLY A 39 3.83 4.92 -18.49
CA GLY A 39 2.58 4.40 -19.04
C GLY A 39 2.59 4.33 -20.56
N ARG A 40 2.93 5.44 -21.23
CA ARG A 40 3.04 5.47 -22.70
C ARG A 40 4.09 4.50 -23.24
N LEU A 41 5.19 4.32 -22.50
CA LEU A 41 6.24 3.39 -22.89
C LEU A 41 5.82 1.93 -22.70
N GLY A 42 5.11 1.64 -21.61
CA GLY A 42 4.52 0.34 -21.33
C GLY A 42 3.47 -0.06 -22.37
N ASP A 43 2.59 0.87 -22.76
CA ASP A 43 1.55 0.61 -23.76
C ASP A 43 2.14 0.15 -25.10
N LYS A 44 3.24 0.78 -25.55
CA LYS A 44 3.97 0.37 -26.77
C LYS A 44 4.52 -1.06 -26.69
N ARG A 45 4.69 -1.60 -25.49
CA ARG A 45 5.26 -2.92 -25.20
C ARG A 45 4.22 -3.91 -24.69
N GLY A 46 2.94 -3.52 -24.63
CA GLY A 46 1.87 -4.36 -24.08
C GLY A 46 1.99 -4.59 -22.56
N VAL A 47 2.69 -3.72 -21.83
CA VAL A 47 2.89 -3.80 -20.38
C VAL A 47 2.12 -2.66 -19.71
N ARG A 48 1.19 -2.98 -18.81
CA ARG A 48 0.47 -1.96 -18.06
C ARG A 48 1.39 -1.37 -16.99
N VAL A 49 1.56 -0.04 -16.97
CA VAL A 49 2.19 0.64 -15.84
C VAL A 49 1.11 1.20 -14.93
N GLN A 50 1.29 1.04 -13.62
CA GLN A 50 0.39 1.60 -12.63
C GLN A 50 1.17 2.24 -11.48
N TYR A 51 0.58 3.27 -10.90
CA TYR A 51 1.02 3.84 -9.62
C TYR A 51 -0.17 3.78 -8.66
N ARG A 52 0.08 3.34 -7.44
CA ARG A 52 -0.93 3.26 -6.38
C ARG A 52 -0.41 4.01 -5.16
N GLY A 53 -1.08 5.10 -4.79
CA GLY A 53 -0.67 5.89 -3.61
C GLY A 53 -1.04 5.25 -2.27
N HIS A 54 -2.01 4.35 -2.26
CA HIS A 54 -2.46 3.67 -1.05
C HIS A 54 -2.84 2.21 -1.29
N GLU A 55 -2.88 1.46 -0.19
CA GLU A 55 -3.48 0.14 -0.09
C GLU A 55 -4.47 0.09 1.09
N SER A 56 -5.56 -0.64 0.90
CA SER A 56 -6.63 -0.80 1.87
C SER A 56 -6.44 -2.10 2.63
N ILE A 57 -6.29 -2.03 3.96
CA ILE A 57 -6.06 -3.19 4.81
C ILE A 57 -7.22 -3.34 5.79
N ALA A 58 -7.88 -4.49 5.79
CA ALA A 58 -8.81 -4.84 6.85
C ALA A 58 -8.05 -5.30 8.10
N VAL A 59 -8.34 -4.71 9.25
CA VAL A 59 -7.68 -5.06 10.52
C VAL A 59 -8.71 -5.70 11.45
N ARG A 60 -8.48 -6.96 11.82
CA ARG A 60 -9.49 -7.79 12.52
C ARG A 60 -9.57 -7.55 14.02
N SER A 61 -8.49 -7.11 14.67
CA SER A 61 -8.46 -6.91 16.12
C SER A 61 -7.45 -5.82 16.52
N PRO A 62 -7.54 -5.29 17.76
CA PRO A 62 -6.52 -4.39 18.31
C PRO A 62 -5.11 -4.98 18.31
N ALA A 63 -4.99 -6.29 18.59
CA ALA A 63 -3.71 -7.00 18.55
C ALA A 63 -3.12 -7.01 17.13
N ALA A 64 -3.95 -7.29 16.12
CA ALA A 64 -3.54 -7.25 14.71
C ALA A 64 -3.11 -5.83 14.28
N LEU A 65 -3.77 -4.78 14.79
CA LEU A 65 -3.38 -3.38 14.55
C LEU A 65 -1.98 -3.10 15.12
N ALA A 66 -1.76 -3.42 16.39
CA ALA A 66 -0.48 -3.19 17.05
C ALA A 66 0.66 -3.98 16.41
N ALA A 67 0.42 -5.24 16.06
CA ALA A 67 1.38 -6.10 15.37
C ALA A 67 1.69 -5.55 13.98
N GLY A 68 0.67 -5.21 13.19
CA GLY A 68 0.83 -4.71 11.82
C GLY A 68 1.54 -3.36 11.74
N LEU A 69 1.26 -2.44 12.67
CA LEU A 69 2.00 -1.17 12.79
C LEU A 69 3.46 -1.36 13.19
N SER A 70 3.81 -2.51 13.79
CA SER A 70 5.20 -2.83 14.15
C SER A 70 5.98 -3.49 13.01
N ARG A 71 5.30 -3.91 11.94
CA ARG A 71 5.95 -4.48 10.74
C ARG A 71 6.48 -3.35 9.86
N LEU A 72 7.68 -3.53 9.34
CA LEU A 72 8.24 -2.65 8.30
C LEU A 72 7.34 -2.66 7.06
N LYS A 73 7.20 -1.51 6.43
CA LYS A 73 6.44 -1.39 5.19
C LYS A 73 7.24 -2.00 4.05
N GLY A 74 6.60 -2.88 3.29
CA GLY A 74 7.16 -3.45 2.07
C GLY A 74 6.96 -2.57 0.84
N THR A 75 6.30 -1.41 1.00
CA THR A 75 5.93 -0.47 -0.06
C THR A 75 6.03 0.98 0.44
N PHE A 76 6.07 1.93 -0.49
CA PHE A 76 5.96 3.37 -0.20
C PHE A 76 4.51 3.82 0.02
N ARG A 77 3.54 2.93 -0.21
CA ARG A 77 2.12 3.26 -0.16
C ARG A 77 1.68 3.63 1.25
N GLN A 78 0.75 4.56 1.34
CA GLN A 78 -0.02 4.74 2.57
C GLN A 78 -0.90 3.51 2.80
N ARG A 79 -0.91 2.96 4.02
CA ARG A 79 -1.84 1.90 4.40
C ARG A 79 -3.07 2.53 5.04
N ASN A 80 -4.23 2.34 4.43
CA ASN A 80 -5.52 2.70 5.00
C ASN A 80 -6.01 1.49 5.82
N LEU A 81 -5.91 1.59 7.14
CA LEU A 81 -6.18 0.52 8.10
C LEU A 81 -7.65 0.58 8.56
N TYR A 82 -8.50 -0.17 7.88
CA TYR A 82 -9.93 -0.28 8.16
C TYR A 82 -10.18 -1.25 9.32
N CYS A 83 -10.33 -0.71 10.52
CA CYS A 83 -10.53 -1.50 11.74
C CYS A 83 -11.95 -2.09 11.78
N GLN A 84 -12.03 -3.43 11.75
CA GLN A 84 -13.27 -4.21 11.79
C GLN A 84 -13.73 -4.50 13.23
N PHE A 85 -13.20 -3.73 14.18
CA PHE A 85 -13.53 -3.72 15.61
C PHE A 85 -13.82 -2.28 16.03
N THR A 86 -14.47 -2.11 17.19
CA THR A 86 -14.79 -0.76 17.69
C THR A 86 -13.54 -0.13 18.27
N LEU A 87 -13.12 1.03 17.76
CA LEU A 87 -11.93 1.72 18.30
C LEU A 87 -12.10 2.10 19.78
N SER A 88 -13.33 2.28 20.25
CA SER A 88 -13.66 2.50 21.66
C SER A 88 -13.42 1.29 22.57
N ASP A 89 -13.14 0.10 22.02
CA ASP A 89 -12.74 -1.07 22.81
C ASP A 89 -11.28 -0.94 23.31
N LEU A 90 -10.50 -0.02 22.72
CA LEU A 90 -9.15 0.33 23.16
C LEU A 90 -9.20 1.43 24.24
N PRO A 91 -8.32 1.37 25.27
CA PRO A 91 -8.06 2.52 26.12
C PRO A 91 -7.66 3.75 25.29
N ALA A 92 -8.17 4.93 25.65
CA ALA A 92 -7.90 6.16 24.88
C ALA A 92 -6.40 6.42 24.66
N SER A 93 -5.58 6.22 25.70
CA SER A 93 -4.12 6.37 25.62
C SER A 93 -3.45 5.35 24.70
N GLU A 94 -4.02 4.15 24.57
CA GLU A 94 -3.52 3.14 23.63
C GLU A 94 -3.90 3.48 22.20
N LEU A 95 -5.14 3.93 21.97
CA LEU A 95 -5.59 4.39 20.67
C LEU A 95 -4.74 5.59 20.18
N GLU A 96 -4.54 6.61 21.01
CA GLU A 96 -3.69 7.77 20.69
C GLU A 96 -2.27 7.35 20.32
N ARG A 97 -1.69 6.39 21.05
CA ARG A 97 -0.36 5.85 20.75
C ARG A 97 -0.32 5.13 19.40
N LEU A 98 -1.34 4.34 19.08
CA LEU A 98 -1.44 3.62 17.81
C LEU A 98 -1.67 4.58 16.63
N GLU A 99 -2.48 5.62 16.82
CA GLU A 99 -2.70 6.69 15.84
C GLU A 99 -1.41 7.48 15.58
N ALA A 100 -0.69 7.88 16.63
CA ALA A 100 0.60 8.55 16.49
C ALA A 100 1.62 7.68 15.74
N LYS A 101 1.66 6.38 16.04
CA LYS A 101 2.52 5.43 15.35
C LYS A 101 2.13 5.27 13.87
N ALA A 102 0.83 5.15 13.57
CA ALA A 102 0.33 5.08 12.20
C ALA A 102 0.73 6.33 11.41
N ALA A 103 0.50 7.52 11.97
CA ALA A 103 0.87 8.79 11.34
C ALA A 103 2.38 8.89 11.07
N GLN A 104 3.23 8.45 12.01
CA GLN A 104 4.69 8.48 11.85
C GLN A 104 5.19 7.67 10.64
N ILE A 105 4.50 6.59 10.27
CA ILE A 105 4.87 5.72 9.14
C ILE A 105 3.98 5.93 7.90
N GLY A 106 3.17 6.99 7.91
CA GLY A 106 2.30 7.37 6.80
C GLY A 106 1.15 6.40 6.59
N ASP A 107 0.54 5.90 7.66
CA ASP A 107 -0.67 5.09 7.63
C ASP A 107 -1.84 5.84 8.28
N TYR A 108 -3.07 5.43 7.95
CA TYR A 108 -4.31 6.01 8.46
C TYR A 108 -5.17 4.94 9.11
N ILE A 109 -5.58 5.14 10.36
CA ILE A 109 -6.60 4.32 11.02
C ILE A 109 -7.98 4.84 10.62
N LEU A 110 -8.83 3.96 10.12
CA LEU A 110 -10.15 4.29 9.59
C LEU A 110 -11.22 3.33 10.15
N ALA A 111 -12.46 3.83 10.21
CA ALA A 111 -13.60 3.00 10.59
C ALA A 111 -13.87 1.90 9.56
N GLY A 112 -14.10 0.67 10.03
CA GLY A 112 -14.23 -0.52 9.17
C GLY A 112 -15.31 -0.43 8.09
N HIS A 113 -16.42 0.26 8.37
CA HIS A 113 -17.54 0.42 7.44
C HIS A 113 -17.21 1.31 6.21
N LEU A 114 -16.08 2.04 6.23
CA LEU A 114 -15.61 2.84 5.10
C LEU A 114 -14.84 2.01 4.07
N ALA A 115 -14.54 0.74 4.35
CA ALA A 115 -13.77 -0.11 3.47
C ALA A 115 -14.47 -0.31 2.11
N ARG A 116 -13.73 -0.11 1.02
CA ARG A 116 -14.19 -0.34 -0.36
C ARG A 116 -13.18 -1.22 -1.08
N GLY A 117 -13.31 -2.53 -0.90
CA GLY A 117 -12.29 -3.49 -1.35
C GLY A 117 -11.05 -3.46 -0.46
N VAL A 118 -10.47 -4.63 -0.22
CA VAL A 118 -9.30 -4.80 0.64
C VAL A 118 -8.18 -5.45 -0.17
N ASP A 119 -6.99 -4.89 -0.08
CA ASP A 119 -5.78 -5.44 -0.68
C ASP A 119 -5.18 -6.54 0.18
N ALA A 120 -5.35 -6.42 1.50
CA ALA A 120 -4.82 -7.35 2.48
C ALA A 120 -5.69 -7.38 3.74
N GLU A 121 -5.48 -8.43 4.52
CA GLU A 121 -6.08 -8.60 5.83
C GLU A 121 -4.99 -8.81 6.89
N TRP A 122 -5.13 -8.11 8.01
CA TRP A 122 -4.35 -8.36 9.22
C TRP A 122 -5.25 -9.08 10.23
N SER A 123 -5.04 -10.38 10.32
CA SER A 123 -5.47 -11.24 11.42
C SER A 123 -4.29 -11.52 12.36
N GLU A 124 -4.59 -12.06 13.54
CA GLU A 124 -3.60 -12.51 14.53
C GLU A 124 -2.59 -13.51 13.94
#